data_AF-A0A7S1WT47-F1
#
_entry.id   AF-A0A7S1WT47-F1
#
_cell.length_a   1.000
_cell.length_b   1.000
_cell.length_c   1.000
_cell.angle_alpha   90.00
_cell.angle_beta   90.00
_cell.angle_gamma   90.00
#
_symmetry.space_group_name_H-M   'P 1'
#
loop_
_entity.id
_entity.type
_entity.pdbx_description
1 polymer ?
#
loop_
_entity_poly.entity_id
_entity_poly.type
_entity_poly.pdbx_seq_one_letter_code
_entity_poly.pdbx_strand_id
1 'polypeptide(L)'
;KEGSHALRPCSIWKRSTEVSKPRRHKPNMLLPMPSMPTQLGPPSEYVQSRQWVVLALLVAQTAVCALRMVVLLDIMGGFIMAILAGVGWYAYKESMNITFICYWGMMCLINGAFDLVKLIDHWVKAPVPLFTSSLPASYNFMSFILLAVPLVTLPGAVLSWYMYKSYTDDAGDSTSG
;
A
#
# COMPACT_ATOMS: atom_id res chain seq x y z
N LYS A 1 -4.40 50.54 -61.83
CA LYS A 1 -3.53 49.89 -60.82
C LYS A 1 -4.27 50.02 -59.50
N GLU A 2 -5.12 49.05 -59.18
CA GLU A 2 -4.76 47.97 -58.22
C GLU A 2 -4.34 48.59 -56.88
N GLY A 3 -5.01 48.38 -55.75
CA GLY A 3 -5.99 47.38 -55.40
C GLY A 3 -5.74 47.00 -53.93
N SER A 4 -6.83 46.83 -53.18
CA SER A 4 -6.90 46.13 -51.89
C SER A 4 -6.46 46.89 -50.63
N HIS A 5 -7.40 47.27 -49.74
CA HIS A 5 -8.11 46.41 -48.77
C HIS A 5 -7.09 45.82 -47.75
N ALA A 6 -7.20 45.92 -46.43
CA ALA A 6 -8.38 45.84 -45.60
C ALA A 6 -8.03 46.14 -44.12
N LEU A 7 -8.98 46.76 -43.42
CA LEU A 7 -9.51 46.36 -42.11
C LEU A 7 -8.53 46.20 -40.92
N ARG A 8 -8.57 47.21 -40.04
CA ARG A 8 -8.24 47.10 -38.62
C ARG A 8 -9.28 46.20 -37.92
N PRO A 9 -8.90 45.10 -37.25
CA PRO A 9 -9.82 44.39 -36.38
C PRO A 9 -9.85 45.03 -34.99
N CYS A 10 -11.05 45.50 -34.65
CA CYS A 10 -11.62 45.63 -33.31
C CYS A 10 -10.93 44.78 -32.22
N SER A 11 -10.27 45.46 -31.28
CA SER A 11 -10.03 44.94 -29.92
C SER A 11 -11.33 44.97 -29.13
N ILE A 12 -12.22 44.04 -29.46
CA ILE A 12 -13.55 43.86 -28.85
C ILE A 12 -13.54 42.52 -28.11
N TRP A 13 -13.95 42.56 -26.83
CA TRP A 13 -14.13 41.45 -25.88
C TRP A 13 -12.91 40.91 -25.13
N LYS A 14 -12.42 41.72 -24.17
CA LYS A 14 -11.92 41.18 -22.90
C LYS A 14 -13.13 40.77 -22.05
N ARG A 15 -13.76 39.64 -22.38
CA ARG A 15 -14.86 39.06 -21.59
C ARG A 15 -14.27 38.27 -20.43
N SER A 16 -14.17 38.92 -19.28
CA SER A 16 -13.85 38.30 -18.00
C SER A 16 -14.97 37.29 -17.68
N THR A 17 -14.74 36.01 -17.98
CA THR A 17 -15.59 34.93 -17.48
C THR A 17 -15.07 34.55 -16.10
N GLU A 18 -15.46 35.32 -15.09
CA GLU A 18 -15.48 34.81 -13.73
C GLU A 18 -16.56 33.72 -13.69
N VAL A 19 -16.12 32.49 -13.95
CA VAL A 19 -16.91 31.28 -13.70
C VAL A 19 -17.13 31.24 -12.20
N SER A 20 -18.33 31.61 -11.80
CA SER A 20 -18.83 31.49 -10.44
C SER A 20 -18.68 30.03 -9.99
N LYS A 21 -17.73 29.78 -9.07
CA LYS A 21 -17.54 28.47 -8.45
C LYS A 21 -18.88 27.98 -7.87
N PRO A 22 -19.41 26.82 -8.29
CA PRO A 22 -20.58 26.26 -7.65
C PRO A 22 -20.23 25.97 -6.18
N ARG A 23 -21.01 26.52 -5.24
CA ARG A 23 -20.88 26.18 -3.82
C ARG A 23 -21.13 24.68 -3.71
N ARG A 24 -20.08 23.91 -3.41
CA ARG A 24 -20.18 22.49 -3.04
C ARG A 24 -21.15 22.38 -1.86
N HIS A 25 -22.38 21.98 -2.15
CA HIS A 25 -23.25 21.44 -1.13
C HIS A 25 -22.59 20.13 -0.70
N LYS A 26 -22.06 20.07 0.52
CA LYS A 26 -21.64 18.82 1.14
C LYS A 26 -22.93 18.14 1.60
N PRO A 27 -23.49 17.15 0.89
CA PRO A 27 -24.45 16.28 1.55
C PRO A 27 -23.73 15.71 2.77
N ASN A 28 -24.33 15.87 3.94
CA ASN A 28 -23.88 15.19 5.15
C ASN A 28 -24.05 13.69 4.91
N MET A 29 -23.02 13.06 4.34
CA MET A 29 -22.93 11.62 4.22
C MET A 29 -22.65 11.10 5.62
N LEU A 30 -23.69 10.62 6.32
CA LEU A 30 -23.62 10.21 7.72
C LEU A 30 -22.81 8.92 7.91
N LEU A 31 -22.67 8.09 6.87
CA LEU A 31 -21.74 6.97 6.80
C LEU A 31 -21.24 6.82 5.36
N PRO A 32 -20.19 7.55 4.94
CA PRO A 32 -19.54 7.27 3.68
C PRO A 32 -18.81 5.93 3.84
N MET A 33 -19.44 4.83 3.44
CA MET A 33 -18.69 3.59 3.26
C MET A 33 -17.73 3.83 2.08
N PRO A 34 -16.41 3.78 2.29
CA PRO A 34 -15.47 3.94 1.19
C PRO A 34 -15.70 2.78 0.23
N SER A 35 -16.22 3.07 -0.96
CA SER A 35 -16.21 2.11 -2.05
C SER A 35 -14.75 1.76 -2.31
N MET A 36 -14.35 0.53 -2.01
CA MET A 36 -12.99 0.09 -2.34
C MET A 36 -12.79 0.29 -3.84
N PRO A 37 -11.61 0.76 -4.27
CA PRO A 37 -11.33 1.05 -5.66
C PRO A 37 -11.45 -0.25 -6.45
N THR A 38 -12.53 -0.37 -7.21
CA THR A 38 -12.66 -1.36 -8.26
C THR A 38 -11.89 -0.84 -9.45
N GLN A 39 -10.90 -1.61 -9.89
CA GLN A 39 -10.10 -1.26 -11.06
C GLN A 39 -10.96 -1.39 -12.32
N LEU A 40 -11.53 -0.28 -12.78
CA LEU A 40 -12.29 -0.17 -14.03
C LEU A 40 -11.36 0.30 -15.15
N GLY A 41 -10.34 -0.49 -15.47
CA GLY A 41 -9.39 -0.15 -16.54
C GLY A 41 -8.07 -0.92 -16.51
N PRO A 42 -7.25 -0.79 -17.56
CA PRO A 42 -5.91 -1.39 -17.59
C PRO A 42 -5.07 -0.89 -16.39
N PRO A 43 -4.15 -1.71 -15.85
CA PRO A 43 -3.37 -1.35 -14.66
C PRO A 43 -2.57 -0.07 -14.87
N SER A 44 -2.71 0.90 -13.97
CA SER A 44 -1.94 2.16 -13.97
C SER A 44 -0.44 1.86 -14.10
N GLU A 45 0.26 2.58 -14.99
CA GLU A 45 1.70 2.41 -15.24
C GLU A 45 2.53 2.56 -13.96
N TYR A 46 2.05 3.38 -13.00
CA TYR A 46 2.68 3.56 -11.70
C TYR A 46 2.72 2.26 -10.89
N VAL A 47 1.63 1.48 -10.91
CA VAL A 47 1.54 0.19 -10.23
C VAL A 47 2.47 -0.84 -10.90
N GLN A 48 2.50 -0.86 -12.24
CA GLN A 48 3.40 -1.76 -12.98
C GLN A 48 4.88 -1.46 -12.74
N SER A 49 5.26 -0.19 -12.60
CA SER A 49 6.66 0.18 -12.33
C SER A 49 7.14 -0.31 -10.95
N ARG A 50 6.22 -0.41 -9.97
CA ARG A 50 6.52 -0.83 -8.59
C ARG A 50 6.31 -2.31 -8.34
N GLN A 51 5.92 -3.08 -9.35
CA GLN A 51 5.66 -4.52 -9.22
C GLN A 51 6.84 -5.32 -8.65
N TRP A 52 8.05 -4.91 -9.00
CA TRP A 52 9.28 -5.52 -8.51
C TRP A 52 9.46 -5.33 -7.00
N VAL A 53 9.01 -4.21 -6.43
CA VAL A 53 9.07 -3.95 -4.98
C VAL A 53 8.07 -4.85 -4.25
N VAL A 54 6.85 -4.98 -4.79
CA VAL A 54 5.82 -5.87 -4.25
C VAL A 54 6.31 -7.33 -4.27
N LEU A 55 6.91 -7.76 -5.38
CA LEU A 55 7.49 -9.10 -5.51
C LEU A 55 8.64 -9.31 -4.51
N ALA A 56 9.56 -8.36 -4.38
CA ALA A 56 10.67 -8.44 -3.43
C ALA A 56 10.17 -8.58 -1.98
N LEU A 57 9.15 -7.81 -1.59
CA LEU A 57 8.52 -7.92 -0.28
C LEU A 57 7.80 -9.25 -0.08
N LEU A 58 7.10 -9.76 -1.09
CA LEU A 58 6.44 -11.08 -1.06
C LEU A 58 7.45 -12.22 -0.89
N VAL A 59 8.58 -12.16 -1.58
CA VAL A 59 9.66 -13.15 -1.46
C VAL A 59 10.31 -13.04 -0.07
N ALA A 60 10.59 -11.82 0.40
CA ALA A 60 11.10 -11.62 1.75
C ALA A 60 10.12 -12.13 2.82
N GLN A 61 8.82 -11.87 2.65
CA GLN A 61 7.78 -12.28 3.58
C GLN A 61 7.61 -13.79 3.62
N THR A 62 7.63 -14.47 2.46
CA THR A 62 7.59 -15.94 2.40
C THR A 62 8.84 -16.57 3.00
N ALA A 63 10.03 -16.01 2.74
CA ALA A 63 11.28 -16.47 3.33
C ALA A 63 11.28 -16.33 4.86
N VAL A 64 10.89 -15.18 5.40
CA VAL A 64 10.77 -14.96 6.86
C VAL A 64 9.69 -15.85 7.47
N CYS A 65 8.58 -16.08 6.76
CA CYS A 65 7.53 -17.00 7.21
C CYS A 65 8.03 -18.44 7.31
N ALA A 66 8.76 -18.93 6.30
CA ALA A 66 9.36 -20.27 6.32
C ALA A 66 10.39 -20.39 7.46
N LEU A 67 11.25 -19.38 7.62
CA LEU A 67 12.25 -19.33 8.68
C LEU A 67 11.58 -19.36 10.07
N ARG A 68 10.49 -18.60 10.27
CA ARG A 68 9.71 -18.63 11.51
C ARG A 68 9.07 -19.99 11.77
N MET A 69 8.50 -20.63 10.74
CA MET A 69 7.86 -21.94 10.89
C MET A 69 8.86 -23.02 11.30
N VAL A 70 10.08 -23.00 10.74
CA VAL A 70 11.15 -23.95 11.06
C VAL A 70 11.79 -23.68 12.43
N VAL A 71 12.02 -22.41 12.77
CA VAL A 71 12.80 -22.05 13.98
C VAL A 71 11.92 -21.88 15.22
N LEU A 72 10.77 -21.20 15.11
CA LEU A 72 9.88 -20.95 16.25
C LEU A 72 8.83 -22.04 16.46
N LEU A 73 8.63 -22.97 15.50
CA LEU A 73 7.56 -23.99 15.51
C LEU A 73 6.15 -23.43 15.81
N ASP A 74 5.93 -22.13 15.55
CA ASP A 74 4.66 -21.44 15.73
C ASP A 74 3.74 -21.73 14.52
N ILE A 75 3.13 -22.92 14.54
CA ILE A 75 2.30 -23.45 13.45
C ILE A 75 1.12 -22.52 13.15
N MET A 76 0.47 -21.97 14.19
CA MET A 76 -0.70 -21.11 14.00
C MET A 76 -0.31 -19.75 13.41
N GLY A 77 0.74 -19.11 13.93
CA GLY A 77 1.23 -17.84 13.38
C GLY A 77 1.77 -18.00 11.95
N GLY A 78 2.51 -19.08 11.69
CA GLY A 78 3.04 -19.39 10.36
C GLY A 78 1.93 -19.68 9.34
N PHE A 79 0.85 -20.35 9.75
CA PHE A 79 -0.28 -20.65 8.85
C PHE A 79 -1.03 -19.39 8.41
N ILE A 80 -1.32 -18.47 9.35
CA ILE A 80 -1.97 -17.19 9.02
C ILE A 80 -1.10 -16.37 8.06
N MET A 81 0.21 -16.32 8.34
CA MET A 81 1.18 -15.64 7.47
C MET A 81 1.31 -16.29 6.08
N ALA A 82 1.21 -17.62 6.00
CA ALA A 82 1.21 -18.34 4.73
C ALA A 82 -0.02 -18.00 3.88
N ILE A 83 -1.21 -17.90 4.49
CA ILE A 83 -2.42 -17.44 3.79
C ILE A 83 -2.24 -16.01 3.29
N LEU A 84 -1.71 -15.10 4.13
CA LEU A 84 -1.39 -13.72 3.74
C LEU A 84 -0.48 -13.67 2.51
N ALA A 85 0.61 -14.43 2.53
CA ALA A 85 1.54 -14.52 1.42
C ALA A 85 0.89 -15.12 0.16
N GLY A 86 0.00 -16.10 0.33
CA GLY A 86 -0.82 -16.66 -0.74
C GLY A 86 -1.72 -15.61 -1.39
N VAL A 87 -2.39 -14.77 -0.60
CA VAL A 87 -3.22 -13.65 -1.10
C VAL A 87 -2.36 -12.64 -1.85
N GLY A 88 -1.16 -12.32 -1.36
CA GLY A 88 -0.25 -11.41 -2.08
C GLY A 88 0.26 -12.01 -3.39
N TRP A 89 0.55 -13.31 -3.43
CA TRP A 89 0.93 -14.01 -4.67
C TRP A 89 -0.22 -14.06 -5.67
N TYR A 90 -1.45 -14.25 -5.17
CA TYR A 90 -2.67 -14.16 -5.98
C TYR A 90 -2.86 -12.75 -6.56
N ALA A 91 -2.64 -11.70 -5.76
CA ALA A 91 -2.68 -10.31 -6.23
C ALA A 91 -1.63 -10.04 -7.32
N TYR A 92 -0.45 -10.66 -7.22
CA TYR A 92 0.60 -10.55 -8.24
C TYR A 92 0.21 -11.26 -9.55
N LYS A 93 -0.42 -12.45 -9.47
CA LYS A 93 -0.93 -13.16 -10.66
C LYS A 93 -2.09 -12.44 -11.34
N GLU A 94 -3.01 -11.86 -10.57
CA GLU A 94 -4.21 -11.21 -11.07
C GLU A 94 -3.94 -9.74 -11.48
N SER A 95 -2.97 -9.56 -12.39
CA SER A 95 -2.68 -8.28 -13.07
C SER A 95 -2.50 -7.05 -12.16
N MET A 96 -1.99 -7.24 -10.94
CA MET A 96 -1.85 -6.18 -9.92
C MET A 96 -3.13 -5.39 -9.64
N ASN A 97 -4.27 -6.07 -9.59
CA ASN A 97 -5.54 -5.46 -9.22
C ASN A 97 -5.42 -4.71 -7.88
N ILE A 98 -5.65 -3.39 -7.89
CA ILE A 98 -5.47 -2.50 -6.74
C ILE A 98 -6.27 -2.98 -5.51
N THR A 99 -7.46 -3.56 -5.72
CA THR A 99 -8.31 -4.08 -4.66
C THR A 99 -7.63 -5.20 -3.88
N PHE A 100 -7.00 -6.17 -4.56
CA PHE A 100 -6.29 -7.27 -3.91
C PHE A 100 -5.02 -6.79 -3.20
N ILE A 101 -4.34 -5.79 -3.76
CA ILE A 101 -3.17 -5.17 -3.13
C ILE A 101 -3.58 -4.44 -1.84
N CYS A 102 -4.70 -3.71 -1.85
CA CYS A 102 -5.25 -3.08 -0.66
C CYS A 102 -5.64 -4.11 0.39
N TYR A 103 -6.31 -5.20 0.01
CA TYR A 103 -6.63 -6.30 0.94
C TYR A 103 -5.38 -6.93 1.55
N TRP A 104 -4.38 -7.26 0.71
CA TRP A 104 -3.11 -7.81 1.17
C TRP A 104 -2.39 -6.85 2.12
N GLY A 105 -2.34 -5.55 1.80
CA GLY A 105 -1.71 -4.53 2.63
C GLY A 105 -2.40 -4.31 3.98
N MET A 106 -3.73 -4.31 4.00
CA MET A 106 -4.52 -4.20 5.23
C MET A 106 -4.33 -5.43 6.13
N MET A 107 -4.32 -6.61 5.52
CA MET A 107 -3.99 -7.86 6.20
C MET A 107 -2.57 -7.84 6.78
N CYS A 108 -1.58 -7.33 6.00
CA CYS A 108 -0.20 -7.16 6.48
C CYS A 108 -0.10 -6.17 7.64
N LEU A 109 -0.92 -5.12 7.65
CA LEU A 109 -0.97 -4.15 8.75
C LEU A 109 -1.51 -4.79 10.03
N ILE A 110 -2.64 -5.49 9.94
CA ILE A 110 -3.26 -6.17 11.09
C ILE A 110 -2.32 -7.24 11.64
N ASN A 111 -1.76 -8.09 10.77
CA ASN A 111 -0.86 -9.14 11.20
C ASN A 111 0.46 -8.58 11.75
N GLY A 112 1.03 -7.56 11.08
CA GLY A 112 2.22 -6.87 11.56
C GLY A 112 2.02 -6.21 12.92
N ALA A 113 0.82 -5.66 13.19
CA ALA A 113 0.47 -5.11 14.50
C ALA A 113 0.38 -6.20 15.57
N PHE A 114 -0.24 -7.35 15.29
CA PHE A 114 -0.26 -8.47 16.23
C PHE A 114 1.13 -9.04 16.51
N ASP A 115 1.96 -9.17 15.49
CA ASP A 115 3.34 -9.62 15.65
C ASP A 115 4.18 -8.58 16.42
N LEU A 116 3.92 -7.28 16.25
CA LEU A 116 4.55 -6.23 17.05
C LEU A 116 4.13 -6.31 18.52
N VAL A 117 2.85 -6.55 18.82
CA VAL A 117 2.39 -6.75 20.20
C VAL A 117 3.07 -7.98 20.83
N LYS A 118 3.17 -9.10 20.10
CA LYS A 118 3.91 -10.29 20.56
C LYS A 118 5.38 -9.99 20.82
N LEU A 119 6.00 -9.16 19.97
CA LEU A 119 7.38 -8.72 20.13
C LEU A 119 7.55 -7.89 21.40
N ILE A 120 6.65 -6.93 21.64
CA ILE A 120 6.67 -6.10 22.86
C ILE A 120 6.41 -6.96 24.10
N ASP A 121 5.45 -7.88 24.04
CA ASP A 121 5.14 -8.79 25.14
C ASP A 121 6.34 -9.67 25.48
N HIS A 122 7.01 -10.22 24.46
CA HIS A 122 8.24 -10.96 24.62
C HIS A 122 9.35 -10.07 25.20
N TRP A 123 9.47 -8.82 24.75
CA TRP A 123 10.48 -7.89 25.23
C TRP A 123 10.31 -7.50 26.70
N VAL A 124 9.07 -7.27 27.14
CA VAL A 124 8.75 -6.87 28.51
C VAL A 124 8.83 -8.05 29.48
N LYS A 125 8.44 -9.25 29.04
CA LYS A 125 8.46 -10.47 29.88
C LYS A 125 9.80 -11.21 29.85
N ALA A 126 10.68 -10.92 28.89
CA ALA A 126 11.98 -11.56 28.83
C ALA A 126 12.86 -11.10 30.01
N PRO A 127 13.31 -12.02 30.88
CA PRO A 127 14.20 -11.68 31.99
C PRO A 127 15.64 -11.36 31.54
N VAL A 128 15.93 -11.46 30.24
CA VAL A 128 17.25 -11.26 29.64
C VAL A 128 17.15 -10.32 28.42
N PRO A 129 18.21 -9.54 28.09
CA PRO A 129 18.21 -8.64 26.94
C PRO A 129 18.09 -9.41 25.61
N LEU A 130 17.41 -8.83 24.61
CA LEU A 130 17.17 -9.44 23.28
C LEU A 130 18.45 -9.88 22.55
N PHE A 131 19.56 -9.20 22.81
CA PHE A 131 20.86 -9.57 22.30
C PHE A 131 21.84 -9.61 23.46
N THR A 132 22.31 -10.80 23.79
CA THR A 132 23.37 -10.99 24.78
C THR A 132 24.36 -11.99 24.24
N SER A 133 25.63 -11.59 24.20
CA SER A 133 26.75 -12.44 23.76
C SER A 133 27.03 -13.62 24.70
N SER A 134 26.41 -13.62 25.89
CA SER A 134 26.50 -14.67 26.90
C SER A 134 25.46 -15.80 26.72
N LEU A 135 24.48 -15.64 25.82
CA LEU A 135 23.44 -16.64 25.54
C LEU A 135 23.75 -17.43 24.27
N PRO A 136 23.22 -18.67 24.12
CA PRO A 136 23.41 -19.47 22.91
C PRO A 136 22.94 -18.73 21.66
N ALA A 137 23.69 -18.85 20.57
CA ALA A 137 23.44 -18.13 19.31
C ALA A 137 22.03 -18.37 18.75
N SER A 138 21.41 -19.51 19.05
CA SER A 138 20.02 -19.83 18.69
C SER A 138 19.02 -18.83 19.28
N TYR A 139 19.26 -18.32 20.49
CA TYR A 139 18.39 -17.35 21.13
C TYR A 139 18.43 -15.99 20.41
N ASN A 140 19.64 -15.49 20.13
CA ASN A 140 19.82 -14.25 19.36
C ASN A 140 19.22 -14.36 17.96
N PHE A 141 19.27 -15.54 17.35
CA PHE A 141 18.67 -15.81 16.05
C PHE A 141 17.13 -15.81 16.10
N MET A 142 16.53 -16.40 17.14
CA MET A 142 15.08 -16.32 17.37
C MET A 142 14.62 -14.87 17.56
N SER A 143 15.33 -14.08 18.36
CA SER A 143 15.03 -12.65 18.57
C SER A 143 15.16 -11.84 17.28
N PHE A 144 16.15 -12.15 16.43
CA PHE A 144 16.29 -11.53 15.12
C PHE A 144 15.11 -11.84 14.19
N ILE A 145 14.68 -13.10 14.12
CA ILE A 145 13.51 -13.50 13.30
C ILE A 145 12.25 -12.78 13.78
N LEU A 146 12.07 -12.70 15.09
CA LEU A 146 10.90 -12.05 15.71
C LEU A 146 10.84 -10.56 15.35
N LEU A 147 12.00 -9.89 15.26
CA LEU A 147 12.15 -8.51 14.76
C LEU A 147 11.98 -8.38 13.23
N ALA A 148 12.49 -9.35 12.47
CA ALA A 148 12.46 -9.32 11.02
C ALA A 148 11.03 -9.42 10.47
N VAL A 149 10.11 -10.10 11.17
CA VAL A 149 8.71 -10.23 10.76
C VAL A 149 8.00 -8.87 10.62
N PRO A 150 7.84 -8.05 11.68
CA PRO A 150 7.17 -6.75 11.55
C PRO A 150 7.92 -5.81 10.60
N LEU A 151 9.25 -5.93 10.52
CA LEU A 151 10.06 -5.14 9.58
C LEU A 151 9.76 -5.44 8.11
N VAL A 152 9.33 -6.64 7.77
CA VAL A 152 8.98 -7.02 6.39
C VAL A 152 7.49 -6.79 6.11
N THR A 153 6.61 -6.99 7.09
CA THR A 153 5.16 -6.82 6.89
C THR A 153 4.70 -5.36 6.90
N LEU A 154 5.33 -4.49 7.71
CA LEU A 154 4.96 -3.06 7.77
C LEU A 154 5.21 -2.32 6.45
N PRO A 155 6.34 -2.51 5.75
CA PRO A 155 6.54 -1.94 4.41
C PRO A 155 5.48 -2.40 3.40
N GLY A 156 4.95 -3.62 3.51
CA GLY A 156 3.85 -4.10 2.66
C GLY A 156 2.59 -3.25 2.82
N ALA A 157 2.23 -2.92 4.07
CA ALA A 157 1.10 -2.03 4.35
C ALA A 157 1.36 -0.60 3.84
N VAL A 158 2.55 -0.05 4.12
CA VAL A 158 2.92 1.30 3.68
C VAL A 158 2.93 1.40 2.15
N LEU A 159 3.47 0.40 1.46
CA LEU A 159 3.48 0.35 0.00
C LEU A 159 2.07 0.31 -0.57
N SER A 160 1.18 -0.53 -0.01
CA SER A 160 -0.22 -0.60 -0.42
C SER A 160 -0.94 0.75 -0.29
N TRP A 161 -0.62 1.52 0.77
CA TRP A 161 -1.17 2.85 0.98
C TRP A 161 -0.69 3.85 -0.08
N TYR A 162 0.60 3.84 -0.39
CA TYR A 162 1.12 4.70 -1.46
C TYR A 162 0.53 4.35 -2.83
N MET A 163 0.36 3.06 -3.13
CA MET A 163 -0.27 2.62 -4.37
C MET A 163 -1.74 3.05 -4.44
N TYR A 164 -2.48 2.89 -3.34
CA TYR A 164 -3.85 3.36 -3.22
C TYR A 164 -3.97 4.87 -3.44
N LYS A 165 -3.10 5.65 -2.79
CA LYS A 165 -3.09 7.11 -2.93
C LYS A 165 -2.85 7.56 -4.37
N SER A 166 -1.85 6.98 -5.04
CA SER A 166 -1.57 7.28 -6.45
C SER A 166 -2.77 6.96 -7.35
N TYR A 167 -3.43 5.83 -7.12
CA TYR A 167 -4.64 5.46 -7.87
C TYR A 167 -5.80 6.45 -7.66
N THR A 168 -6.00 6.95 -6.44
CA THR A 168 -7.04 7.93 -6.16
C THR A 168 -6.73 9.31 -6.73
N ASP A 169 -5.45 9.69 -6.78
CA ASP A 169 -5.01 10.97 -7.35
C ASP A 169 -5.23 10.96 -8.89
N ASP A 170 -4.87 9.87 -9.58
CA ASP A 170 -5.09 9.69 -11.03
C ASP A 170 -6.60 9.73 -11.42
N ALA A 171 -7.47 9.16 -10.57
CA ALA A 171 -8.91 9.17 -10.80
C ALA A 171 -9.55 10.57 -10.69
N GLY A 172 -9.00 11.43 -9.82
CA GLY A 172 -9.50 12.80 -9.62
C GLY A 172 -9.34 13.70 -10.85
N ASP A 173 -8.22 13.55 -11.56
CA ASP A 173 -7.90 14.37 -12.74
C ASP A 173 -8.77 13.98 -13.95
N SER A 174 -9.06 12.69 -14.11
CA SER A 174 -9.89 12.15 -15.21
C SER A 174 -11.33 12.67 -15.20
N THR A 175 -11.82 13.13 -14.04
CA THR A 175 -13.21 13.60 -13.89
C THR A 175 -13.35 15.12 -14.11
N SER A 176 -12.23 15.81 -14.35
CA SER A 176 -12.18 17.27 -14.51
C SER A 176 -11.91 17.70 -15.96
N GLY A 177 -11.87 16.76 -16.91
CA GLY A 177 -11.66 16.98 -18.34
C GLY A 177 -12.94 17.02 -19.16
#